data_AF-A0A8D5FLX0-F1
#
_entry.id   AF-A0A8D5FLX0-F1
#
_cell.length_a   1.000
_cell.length_b   1.000
_cell.length_c   1.000
_cell.angle_alpha   90.00
_cell.angle_beta   90.00
_cell.angle_gamma   90.00
#
_symmetry.space_group_name_H-M   'P 1'
#
loop_
_entity.id
_entity.type
_entity.pdbx_description
1 polymer ?
#
loop_
_entity_poly.entity_id
_entity_poly.type
_entity_poly.pdbx_seq_one_letter_code
_entity_poly.pdbx_strand_id
1 'polypeptide(L)'
;MEEIIWKDEFSVGIARMDEQHKKIIAMINRLIREQKVVTEPETVAKLLTEMTDYTREHFRAEEYLMSEYGYNRKDHQVKRHKEFIKKTMDFCSASNVGPNILSVALLEYLSTWLVDHILTEDMQYKAFFEEKGVV
;
A
#
# COMPACT_ATOMS: atom_id res chain seq x y z
N MET A 1 2.35 16.19 -7.80
CA MET A 1 1.36 15.21 -7.30
C MET A 1 0.79 15.70 -5.98
N GLU A 2 -0.49 15.48 -5.77
CA GLU A 2 -1.17 15.78 -4.51
C GLU A 2 -0.94 14.66 -3.50
N GLU A 3 -0.97 14.99 -2.21
CA GLU A 3 -0.89 14.00 -1.14
C GLU A 3 -2.24 13.28 -0.98
N ILE A 4 -2.18 12.01 -0.59
CA ILE A 4 -3.37 11.22 -0.26
C ILE A 4 -3.84 11.66 1.13
N ILE A 5 -5.08 12.15 1.22
CA ILE A 5 -5.72 12.49 2.50
C ILE A 5 -6.59 11.31 2.92
N TRP A 6 -6.38 10.81 4.14
CA TRP A 6 -7.27 9.78 4.70
C TRP A 6 -8.70 10.28 4.75
N LYS A 7 -9.65 9.42 4.39
CA LYS A 7 -11.07 9.68 4.44
C LYS A 7 -11.77 8.48 5.06
N ASP A 8 -12.93 8.71 5.66
CA ASP A 8 -13.71 7.64 6.32
C ASP A 8 -14.15 6.55 5.33
N GLU A 9 -14.25 6.87 4.02
CA GLU A 9 -14.51 5.90 2.96
C GLU A 9 -13.40 4.84 2.77
N PHE A 10 -12.19 5.08 3.30
CA PHE A 10 -11.09 4.12 3.29
C PHE A 10 -11.14 3.15 4.48
N SER A 11 -11.99 3.40 5.47
CA SER A 11 -12.07 2.54 6.65
C SER A 11 -12.72 1.20 6.32
N VAL A 12 -11.99 0.13 6.59
CA VAL A 12 -12.50 -1.25 6.52
C VAL A 12 -13.17 -1.68 7.82
N GLY A 13 -13.36 -0.75 8.76
CA GLY A 13 -13.96 -0.95 10.08
C GLY A 13 -13.05 -1.66 11.08
N ILE A 14 -11.97 -2.31 10.63
CA ILE A 14 -11.01 -2.97 11.51
C ILE A 14 -9.92 -1.98 11.87
N ALA A 15 -9.98 -1.44 13.09
CA ALA A 15 -9.08 -0.36 13.55
C ALA A 15 -7.58 -0.65 13.29
N ARG A 16 -7.15 -1.90 13.44
CA ARG A 16 -5.75 -2.29 13.14
C ARG A 16 -5.40 -2.17 11.66
N MET A 17 -6.31 -2.51 10.74
CA MET A 17 -6.08 -2.37 9.30
C MET A 17 -6.10 -0.90 8.89
N ASP A 18 -7.05 -0.12 9.41
CA ASP A 18 -7.14 1.32 9.15
C ASP A 18 -5.86 2.06 9.57
N GLU A 19 -5.30 1.73 10.74
CA GLU A 19 -4.01 2.31 11.17
C GLU A 19 -2.84 1.90 10.29
N GLN A 20 -2.86 0.67 9.75
CA GLN A 20 -1.86 0.23 8.76
C GLN A 20 -2.01 1.00 7.44
N HIS A 21 -3.23 1.13 6.91
CA HIS A 21 -3.49 1.90 5.68
C HIS A 21 -3.07 3.36 5.83
N LYS A 22 -3.43 4.02 6.94
CA LYS A 22 -3.01 5.39 7.25
C LYS A 22 -1.49 5.52 7.27
N LYS A 23 -0.78 4.55 7.84
CA LYS A 23 0.68 4.55 7.89
C LYS A 23 1.30 4.35 6.50
N ILE A 24 0.74 3.48 5.66
CA ILE A 24 1.18 3.33 4.26
C ILE A 24 0.95 4.64 3.49
N ILE A 25 -0.23 5.27 3.64
CA ILE A 25 -0.53 6.59 3.07
C ILE A 25 0.50 7.64 3.52
N ALA A 26 0.85 7.68 4.81
CA ALA A 26 1.85 8.62 5.32
C ALA A 26 3.24 8.38 4.69
N MET A 27 3.62 7.13 4.45
CA MET A 27 4.87 6.77 3.77
C MET A 27 4.85 7.20 2.30
N ILE A 28 3.75 6.98 1.57
CA ILE A 28 3.58 7.45 0.19
C ILE A 28 3.64 8.99 0.13
N ASN A 29 2.95 9.68 1.04
CA ASN A 29 3.00 11.14 1.11
C ASN A 29 4.39 11.67 1.42
N ARG A 30 5.18 10.95 2.23
CA ARG A 30 6.59 11.28 2.44
C ARG A 30 7.38 11.18 1.15
N LEU A 31 7.22 10.10 0.39
CA LEU A 31 7.83 9.95 -0.94
C LEU A 31 7.43 11.09 -1.90
N ILE A 32 6.15 11.52 -1.87
CA ILE A 32 5.65 12.66 -2.65
C ILE A 32 6.34 13.97 -2.26
N ARG A 33 6.64 14.18 -0.97
CA ARG A 33 7.37 15.38 -0.51
C ARG A 33 8.84 15.36 -0.92
N GLU A 34 9.52 14.22 -0.77
CA GLU A 34 10.92 14.08 -1.19
C GLU A 34 11.08 14.28 -2.72
N GLN A 35 10.04 13.99 -3.51
CA GLN A 35 10.03 14.24 -4.96
C GLN A 35 9.99 15.74 -5.32
N LYS A 36 9.59 16.62 -4.40
CA LYS A 36 9.49 18.08 -4.62
C LYS A 36 10.79 18.82 -4.30
N VAL A 37 11.77 18.14 -3.71
CA VAL A 37 13.05 18.73 -3.29
C VAL A 37 14.21 17.92 -3.85
N VAL A 38 15.41 18.49 -3.85
CA VAL A 38 16.63 17.73 -4.16
C VAL A 38 16.90 16.80 -2.99
N THR A 39 16.70 15.51 -3.20
CA THR A 39 16.84 14.47 -2.17
C THR A 39 17.91 13.48 -2.60
N GLU A 40 18.79 13.11 -1.66
CA GLU A 40 19.82 12.10 -1.91
C GLU A 40 19.20 10.75 -2.33
N PRO A 41 19.72 10.08 -3.37
CA PRO A 41 19.19 8.80 -3.86
C PRO A 41 19.08 7.72 -2.77
N GLU A 42 20.01 7.70 -1.80
CA GLU A 42 20.01 6.77 -0.67
C GLU A 42 18.80 6.97 0.25
N THR A 43 18.38 8.23 0.45
CA THR A 43 17.19 8.55 1.26
C THR A 43 15.94 8.02 0.58
N VAL A 44 15.82 8.24 -0.73
CA VAL A 44 14.70 7.72 -1.53
C VAL A 44 14.65 6.19 -1.48
N ALA A 45 15.78 5.52 -1.68
CA ALA A 45 15.88 4.06 -1.64
C ALA A 45 15.47 3.50 -0.27
N LYS A 46 15.92 4.13 0.82
CA LYS A 46 15.53 3.77 2.19
C LYS A 46 14.03 3.90 2.40
N LEU A 47 13.41 4.99 1.98
CA LEU A 47 11.97 5.21 2.12
C LEU A 47 11.13 4.21 1.33
N LEU A 48 11.54 3.90 0.10
CA LEU A 48 10.88 2.88 -0.70
C LEU A 48 11.00 1.49 -0.07
N THR A 49 12.15 1.17 0.51
CA THR A 49 12.39 -0.09 1.22
C THR A 49 11.49 -0.18 2.45
N GLU A 50 11.51 0.84 3.32
CA GLU A 50 10.65 0.92 4.51
C GLU A 50 9.16 0.80 4.16
N MET A 51 8.70 1.49 3.11
CA MET A 51 7.32 1.42 2.64
C MET A 51 6.98 0.02 2.12
N THR A 52 7.85 -0.59 1.32
CA THR A 52 7.63 -1.92 0.76
C THR A 52 7.56 -2.98 1.86
N ASP A 53 8.48 -2.93 2.83
CA ASP A 53 8.50 -3.86 3.96
C ASP A 53 7.25 -3.72 4.83
N TYR A 54 6.87 -2.49 5.17
CA TYR A 54 5.66 -2.24 5.95
C TYR A 54 4.38 -2.69 5.22
N THR A 55 4.32 -2.49 3.90
CA THR A 55 3.19 -2.94 3.08
C THR A 55 3.11 -4.47 3.03
N ARG A 56 4.26 -5.18 3.02
CA ARG A 56 4.28 -6.65 3.14
C ARG A 56 3.77 -7.13 4.50
N GLU A 57 4.08 -6.41 5.57
CA GLU A 57 3.56 -6.73 6.91
C GLU A 57 2.04 -6.53 7.00
N HIS A 58 1.54 -5.45 6.40
CA HIS A 58 0.11 -5.19 6.28
C HIS A 58 -0.61 -6.31 5.51
N PHE A 59 -0.13 -6.64 4.30
CA PHE A 59 -0.69 -7.74 3.51
C PHE A 59 -0.69 -9.08 4.26
N ARG A 60 0.38 -9.39 5.00
CA ARG A 60 0.42 -10.61 5.83
C ARG A 60 -0.66 -10.60 6.92
N ALA A 61 -0.95 -9.44 7.51
CA ALA A 61 -1.97 -9.32 8.54
C ALA A 61 -3.38 -9.52 7.95
N GLU A 62 -3.67 -8.94 6.80
CA GLU A 62 -4.92 -9.18 6.07
C GLU A 62 -5.05 -10.63 5.61
N GLU A 63 -4.00 -11.20 5.02
CA GLU A 63 -3.98 -12.58 4.54
C GLU A 63 -4.17 -13.58 5.67
N TYR A 64 -3.62 -13.30 6.84
CA TYR A 64 -3.88 -14.06 8.05
C TYR A 64 -5.36 -13.98 8.43
N LEU A 65 -5.92 -12.76 8.54
CA LEU A 65 -7.32 -12.58 8.90
C LEU A 65 -8.29 -13.25 7.90
N MET A 66 -8.05 -13.07 6.60
CA MET A 66 -8.78 -13.75 5.54
C MET A 66 -8.71 -15.28 5.67
N SER A 67 -7.58 -15.81 6.11
CA SER A 67 -7.40 -17.24 6.35
C SER A 67 -8.18 -17.73 7.55
N GLU A 68 -8.11 -17.01 8.67
CA GLU A 68 -8.74 -17.40 9.94
C GLU A 68 -10.27 -17.51 9.80
N TYR A 69 -10.88 -16.62 9.03
CA TYR A 69 -12.33 -16.58 8.85
C TYR A 69 -12.83 -17.27 7.58
N GLY A 70 -11.93 -17.74 6.70
CA GLY A 70 -12.28 -18.46 5.48
C GLY A 70 -12.86 -17.57 4.38
N TYR A 71 -12.26 -16.40 4.14
CA TYR A 71 -12.67 -15.49 3.08
C TYR A 71 -12.42 -16.11 1.69
N ASN A 72 -13.48 -16.26 0.91
CA ASN A 72 -13.49 -17.01 -0.35
C ASN A 72 -12.64 -16.37 -1.47
N ARG A 73 -12.39 -15.05 -1.43
CA ARG A 73 -11.58 -14.32 -2.41
C ARG A 73 -10.11 -14.16 -2.01
N LYS A 74 -9.67 -14.78 -0.90
CA LYS A 74 -8.29 -14.67 -0.39
C LYS A 74 -7.23 -14.82 -1.47
N ASP A 75 -7.32 -15.87 -2.30
CA ASP A 75 -6.31 -16.17 -3.33
C ASP A 75 -6.20 -15.05 -4.38
N HIS A 76 -7.32 -14.40 -4.71
CA HIS A 76 -7.33 -13.26 -5.61
C HIS A 76 -6.59 -12.06 -4.98
N GLN A 77 -6.87 -11.75 -3.72
CA GLN A 77 -6.27 -10.63 -3.01
C GLN A 77 -4.76 -10.84 -2.79
N VAL A 78 -4.35 -12.05 -2.39
CA VAL A 78 -2.93 -12.45 -2.31
C VAL A 78 -2.20 -12.25 -3.64
N LYS A 79 -2.87 -12.53 -4.77
CA LYS A 79 -2.28 -12.31 -6.10
C LYS A 79 -2.05 -10.82 -6.34
N ARG A 80 -3.02 -9.97 -6.02
CA ARG A 80 -2.91 -8.50 -6.13
C ARG A 80 -1.77 -7.97 -5.25
N HIS A 81 -1.63 -8.47 -4.03
CA HIS A 81 -0.53 -8.12 -3.12
C HIS A 81 0.84 -8.46 -3.73
N LYS A 82 0.99 -9.68 -4.27
CA LYS A 82 2.23 -10.13 -4.90
C LYS A 82 2.58 -9.28 -6.13
N GLU A 83 1.58 -8.94 -6.95
CA GLU A 83 1.76 -8.05 -8.11
C GLU A 83 2.22 -6.65 -7.68
N PHE A 84 1.65 -6.10 -6.62
CA PHE A 84 2.05 -4.81 -6.08
C PHE A 84 3.51 -4.78 -5.63
N ILE A 85 3.91 -5.75 -4.82
CA ILE A 85 5.28 -5.86 -4.32
C ILE A 85 6.26 -6.05 -5.48
N LYS A 86 5.94 -6.96 -6.42
CA LYS A 86 6.78 -7.19 -7.60
C LYS A 86 6.98 -5.91 -8.39
N LYS A 87 5.90 -5.21 -8.74
CA LYS A 87 5.96 -4.00 -9.57
C LYS A 87 6.71 -2.87 -8.86
N THR A 88 6.53 -2.73 -7.55
CA THR A 88 7.30 -1.76 -6.74
C THR A 88 8.80 -2.07 -6.77
N MET A 89 9.21 -3.34 -6.64
CA MET A 89 10.62 -3.74 -6.74
C MET A 89 11.20 -3.60 -8.16
N ASP A 90 10.39 -3.85 -9.19
CA ASP A 90 10.80 -3.66 -10.59
C ASP A 90 11.12 -2.18 -10.86
N PHE A 91 10.31 -1.26 -10.32
CA PHE A 91 10.61 0.17 -10.37
C PHE A 91 11.92 0.51 -9.67
N CYS A 92 12.17 -0.02 -8.45
CA CYS A 92 13.43 0.19 -7.75
C CYS A 92 14.64 -0.29 -8.57
N SER A 93 14.51 -1.45 -9.22
CA SER A 93 15.58 -2.04 -10.04
C SER A 93 15.84 -1.25 -11.32
N ALA A 94 14.79 -0.76 -11.99
CA ALA A 94 14.89 0.06 -13.20
C ALA A 94 15.39 1.50 -12.92
N SER A 95 15.17 2.00 -11.69
CA SER A 95 15.60 3.33 -11.25
C SER A 95 17.11 3.44 -11.01
N ASN A 96 17.88 2.34 -11.10
CA ASN A 96 19.34 2.33 -11.03
C ASN A 96 20.04 3.05 -12.21
N VAL A 97 19.28 3.63 -13.15
CA VAL A 97 19.81 4.46 -14.23
C VAL A 97 19.70 5.95 -13.83
N GLY A 98 20.61 6.39 -12.96
CA GLY A 98 20.92 7.80 -12.73
C GLY A 98 20.44 8.39 -11.37
N PRO A 99 21.23 9.31 -10.79
CA PRO A 99 20.90 9.95 -9.52
C PRO A 99 19.83 11.02 -9.77
N ASN A 100 18.58 10.81 -9.34
CA ASN A 100 17.80 11.84 -8.60
C ASN A 100 16.28 11.76 -8.68
N ILE A 101 15.61 10.88 -9.42
CA ILE A 101 14.15 11.08 -9.54
C ILE A 101 13.40 9.81 -9.23
N LEU A 102 12.90 9.76 -7.99
CA LEU A 102 11.67 9.05 -7.67
C LEU A 102 10.64 9.40 -8.75
N SER A 103 10.41 8.48 -9.68
CA SER A 103 9.66 8.81 -10.89
C SER A 103 8.22 9.18 -10.54
N VAL A 104 7.69 10.20 -11.22
CA VAL A 104 6.27 10.57 -11.10
C VAL A 104 5.39 9.35 -11.37
N ALA A 105 5.76 8.52 -12.35
CA ALA A 105 5.07 7.28 -12.68
C ALA A 105 5.03 6.27 -11.52
N LEU A 106 6.12 6.12 -10.74
CA LEU A 106 6.13 5.26 -9.55
C LEU A 106 5.17 5.80 -8.49
N LEU A 107 5.25 7.10 -8.18
CA LEU A 107 4.38 7.72 -7.19
C LEU A 107 2.90 7.65 -7.58
N GLU A 108 2.58 7.86 -8.87
CA GLU A 108 1.22 7.73 -9.40
C GLU A 108 0.74 6.30 -9.25
N TYR A 109 1.59 5.34 -9.59
CA TYR A 109 1.30 3.93 -9.43
C TYR A 109 1.02 3.56 -7.96
N LEU A 110 1.90 3.94 -7.03
CA LEU A 110 1.73 3.64 -5.60
C LEU A 110 0.44 4.23 -5.06
N SER A 111 0.19 5.51 -5.36
CA SER A 111 -0.99 6.23 -4.86
C SER A 111 -2.29 5.68 -5.43
N THR A 112 -2.32 5.47 -6.75
CA THR A 112 -3.51 4.95 -7.44
C THR A 112 -3.79 3.53 -7.00
N TRP A 113 -2.76 2.68 -6.95
CA TRP A 113 -2.94 1.28 -6.58
C TRP A 113 -3.44 1.16 -5.15
N LEU A 114 -2.89 1.89 -4.18
CA LEU A 114 -3.33 1.78 -2.79
C LEU A 114 -4.79 2.22 -2.63
N VAL A 115 -5.17 3.36 -3.20
CA VAL A 115 -6.55 3.87 -3.09
C VAL A 115 -7.53 2.93 -3.79
N ASP A 116 -7.21 2.48 -5.01
CA ASP A 116 -8.03 1.52 -5.74
C ASP A 116 -8.15 0.20 -4.97
N HIS A 117 -7.04 -0.32 -4.44
CA HIS A 117 -7.03 -1.58 -3.69
C HIS A 117 -7.89 -1.52 -2.42
N ILE A 118 -7.77 -0.45 -1.64
CA ILE A 118 -8.59 -0.25 -0.45
C ILE A 118 -10.07 -0.23 -0.85
N LEU A 119 -10.44 0.64 -1.80
CA LEU A 119 -11.84 0.88 -2.16
C LEU A 119 -12.49 -0.29 -2.91
N THR A 120 -11.71 -1.11 -3.62
CA THR A 120 -12.25 -2.16 -4.49
C THR A 120 -11.99 -3.58 -4.00
N GLU A 121 -10.91 -3.85 -3.28
CA GLU A 121 -10.57 -5.20 -2.78
C GLU A 121 -10.78 -5.28 -1.26
N ASP A 122 -10.17 -4.39 -0.48
CA ASP A 122 -10.22 -4.44 0.98
C ASP A 122 -11.65 -4.22 1.50
N MET A 123 -12.38 -3.29 0.89
CA MET A 123 -13.79 -3.05 1.20
C MET A 123 -14.69 -4.29 1.00
N GLN A 124 -14.27 -5.28 0.22
CA GLN A 124 -15.05 -6.50 0.05
C GLN A 124 -14.92 -7.44 1.26
N TYR A 125 -13.74 -7.51 1.89
CA TYR A 125 -13.62 -8.28 3.12
C TYR A 125 -14.31 -7.57 4.29
N LYS A 126 -14.49 -6.24 4.24
CA LYS A 126 -15.23 -5.48 5.27
C LYS A 126 -16.63 -6.05 5.44
N ALA A 127 -17.41 -6.13 4.35
CA ALA A 127 -18.75 -6.68 4.37
C ALA A 127 -18.77 -8.13 4.89
N PHE A 128 -17.79 -8.94 4.47
CA PHE A 128 -17.64 -10.31 4.96
C PHE A 128 -17.37 -10.38 6.48
N PHE A 129 -16.51 -9.50 7.01
CA PHE A 129 -16.18 -9.49 8.44
C PHE A 129 -17.32 -8.91 9.29
N GLU A 130 -18.09 -7.95 8.77
CA GLU A 130 -19.33 -7.47 9.40
C GLU A 130 -20.34 -8.61 9.56
N GLU A 131 -20.55 -9.44 8.52
CA GLU A 131 -21.40 -10.63 8.59
C GLU A 131 -20.91 -11.68 9.62
N LYS A 132 -19.62 -11.68 9.93
CA LYS A 132 -18.99 -12.58 10.91
C LYS A 132 -18.91 -11.99 12.33
N GLY A 133 -19.34 -10.74 12.53
CA GLY A 133 -19.25 -10.04 13.82
C GLY A 133 -17.81 -9.77 14.28
N VAL A 134 -16.88 -9.66 13.33
CA VAL A 134 -15.48 -9.29 13.57
C VAL A 134 -15.31 -7.77 13.63
N VAL A 135 -16.22 -7.07 12.96
CA VAL A 135 -16.34 -5.61 12.87
C VAL A 135 -17.74 -5.18 13.27
#